data_AF-A0A2T3MZ58-F1
#
_entry.id   AF-A0A2T3MZ58-F1
#
_cell.length_a   1.000
_cell.length_b   1.000
_cell.length_c   1.000
_cell.angle_alpha   90.00
_cell.angle_beta   90.00
_cell.angle_gamma   90.00
#
_symmetry.space_group_name_H-M   'P 1'
#
loop_
_entity.id
_entity.type
_entity.pdbx_description
1 polymer ?
#
loop_
_entity_poly.entity_id
_entity_poly.type
_entity_poly.pdbx_seq_one_letter_code
_entity_poly.pdbx_strand_id
1 'polypeptide(L)'
;MQAYQAVLSQYEIVVADVSHPRRREIEHYISHRYQQAFQATICEFMPYLVALFDDQQALVSVCGYRLAKDEPLFLEQYLSQPAEVLMSTHFQQHISRDSLIEFGQLASFSSGMAPVHFSAMIHLLLEQGYHWCIFTATGPLYAMMNRMGLKPHSLMDADPTYIADADAVWGSYYHSKPRVSAGNLDDGLAMINHRISRLNSQIERRDSLINPLSLQNISLPQLSLTDVEKRS
;
A
#
# COMPACT_ATOMS: atom_id res chain seq x y z
N MET A 1 11.84 13.28 -2.35
CA MET A 1 11.54 12.44 -3.52
C MET A 1 12.65 11.44 -3.83
N GLN A 2 13.93 11.82 -3.90
CA GLN A 2 15.03 10.90 -4.26
C GLN A 2 15.17 9.65 -3.38
N ALA A 3 15.10 9.77 -2.05
CA ALA A 3 15.20 8.60 -1.16
C ALA A 3 13.99 7.64 -1.24
N TYR A 4 12.80 8.15 -1.56
CA TYR A 4 11.62 7.32 -1.79
C TYR A 4 11.72 6.54 -3.10
N GLN A 5 12.15 7.22 -4.16
CA GLN A 5 12.46 6.59 -5.45
C GLN A 5 13.60 5.57 -5.33
N ALA A 6 14.60 5.81 -4.48
CA ALA A 6 15.69 4.87 -4.21
C ALA A 6 15.27 3.63 -3.39
N VAL A 7 14.22 3.74 -2.56
CA VAL A 7 13.61 2.57 -1.89
C VAL A 7 12.75 1.80 -2.88
N LEU A 8 11.95 2.49 -3.70
CA LEU A 8 11.16 1.85 -4.75
C LEU A 8 12.04 1.15 -5.80
N SER A 9 13.21 1.68 -6.13
CA SER A 9 14.13 1.05 -7.09
C SER A 9 14.71 -0.28 -6.63
N GLN A 10 14.57 -0.65 -5.36
CA GLN A 10 15.00 -1.94 -4.81
C GLN A 10 13.90 -3.00 -4.88
N TYR A 11 12.68 -2.62 -5.26
CA TYR A 11 11.55 -3.54 -5.35
C TYR A 11 10.93 -3.52 -6.73
N GLU A 12 10.60 -4.68 -7.25
CA GLU A 12 9.75 -4.81 -8.42
C GLU A 12 8.29 -4.70 -7.97
N ILE A 13 7.56 -3.73 -8.52
CA ILE A 13 6.11 -3.61 -8.34
C ILE A 13 5.44 -4.35 -9.49
N VAL A 14 4.64 -5.36 -9.16
CA VAL A 14 3.84 -6.13 -10.12
C VAL A 14 2.37 -5.88 -9.86
N VAL A 15 1.63 -5.50 -10.90
CA VAL A 15 0.16 -5.48 -10.87
C VAL A 15 -0.34 -6.71 -11.63
N ALA A 16 -0.81 -7.70 -10.88
CA ALA A 16 -1.25 -8.98 -11.42
C ALA A 16 -2.79 -9.03 -11.52
N ASP A 17 -3.31 -8.96 -12.74
CA ASP A 17 -4.68 -9.38 -13.02
C ASP A 17 -4.82 -10.92 -13.02
N VAL A 18 -6.02 -11.42 -13.32
CA VAL A 18 -6.33 -12.86 -13.35
C VAL A 18 -5.51 -13.68 -14.35
N SER A 19 -4.97 -13.04 -15.40
CA SER A 19 -4.20 -13.68 -16.47
C SER A 19 -2.69 -13.57 -16.29
N HIS A 20 -2.24 -12.76 -15.32
CA HIS A 20 -0.84 -12.45 -15.13
C HIS A 20 0.01 -13.70 -14.83
N PRO A 21 1.20 -13.89 -15.43
CA PRO A 21 2.00 -15.11 -15.23
C PRO A 21 2.36 -15.41 -13.76
N ARG A 22 2.56 -14.37 -12.94
CA ARG A 22 2.85 -14.50 -11.50
C ARG A 22 1.62 -14.64 -10.61
N ARG A 23 0.41 -14.63 -11.18
CA ARG A 23 -0.85 -14.61 -10.41
C ARG A 23 -0.94 -15.74 -9.40
N ARG A 24 -0.66 -16.98 -9.84
CA ARG A 24 -0.74 -18.19 -9.00
C ARG A 24 0.24 -18.16 -7.82
N GLU A 25 1.44 -17.63 -8.02
CA GLU A 25 2.45 -17.46 -6.96
C GLU A 25 1.92 -16.53 -5.87
N ILE A 26 1.34 -15.39 -6.29
CA ILE A 26 0.81 -14.37 -5.39
C ILE A 26 -0.42 -14.89 -4.63
N GLU A 27 -1.34 -15.56 -5.31
CA GLU A 27 -2.53 -16.18 -4.68
C GLU A 27 -2.13 -17.24 -3.65
N HIS A 28 -1.18 -18.11 -3.98
CA HIS A 28 -0.68 -19.11 -3.04
C HIS A 28 -0.08 -18.47 -1.78
N TYR A 29 0.65 -17.37 -1.96
CA TYR A 29 1.19 -16.60 -0.85
C TYR A 29 0.08 -16.03 0.05
N ILE A 30 -0.95 -15.41 -0.53
CA ILE A 30 -2.11 -14.89 0.22
C ILE A 30 -2.77 -16.01 1.00
N SER A 31 -3.11 -17.13 0.36
CA SER A 31 -3.75 -18.28 1.02
C SER A 31 -2.91 -18.80 2.18
N HIS A 32 -1.61 -18.99 1.98
CA HIS A 32 -0.72 -19.45 3.03
C HIS A 32 -0.68 -18.48 4.22
N ARG A 33 -0.61 -17.16 3.98
CA ARG A 33 -0.59 -16.17 5.06
C ARG A 33 -1.91 -16.11 5.84
N TYR A 34 -3.04 -16.20 5.15
CA TYR A 34 -4.35 -16.24 5.79
C TYR A 34 -4.59 -17.55 6.56
N GLN A 35 -4.13 -18.68 6.02
CA GLN A 35 -4.16 -19.97 6.70
C GLN A 35 -3.31 -19.96 7.98
N GLN A 36 -2.10 -19.40 7.94
CA GLN A 36 -1.25 -19.27 9.12
C GLN A 36 -1.83 -18.35 10.19
N ALA A 37 -2.38 -17.20 9.78
CA ALA A 37 -2.88 -16.18 10.71
C ALA A 37 -4.25 -16.53 11.30
N PHE A 38 -5.11 -17.17 10.51
CA PHE A 38 -6.52 -17.32 10.84
C PHE A 38 -7.05 -18.75 10.69
N GLN A 39 -6.27 -19.70 10.19
CA GLN A 39 -6.77 -21.02 9.75
C GLN A 39 -7.83 -20.90 8.64
N ALA A 40 -7.77 -19.81 7.88
CA ALA A 40 -8.64 -19.56 6.75
C ALA A 40 -8.25 -20.43 5.54
N THR A 41 -9.25 -20.83 4.76
CA THR A 41 -9.09 -21.53 3.47
C THR A 41 -9.64 -20.63 2.37
N ILE A 42 -8.87 -19.58 2.03
CA ILE A 42 -9.25 -18.62 0.99
C ILE A 42 -9.17 -19.27 -0.39
N CYS A 43 -10.29 -19.27 -1.11
CA CYS A 43 -10.44 -19.84 -2.45
C CYS A 43 -10.82 -18.81 -3.54
N GLU A 44 -11.21 -17.59 -3.14
CA GLU A 44 -11.52 -16.48 -4.03
C GLU A 44 -10.51 -15.35 -3.83
N PHE A 45 -10.09 -14.72 -4.93
CA PHE A 45 -9.10 -13.65 -4.91
C PHE A 45 -9.61 -12.41 -5.62
N MET A 46 -9.13 -11.24 -5.18
CA MET A 46 -9.45 -9.96 -5.81
C MET A 46 -8.94 -9.93 -7.26
N PRO A 47 -9.63 -9.27 -8.21
CA PRO A 47 -9.26 -9.29 -9.61
C PRO A 47 -7.85 -8.75 -9.86
N TYR A 48 -7.42 -7.77 -9.08
CA TYR A 48 -6.09 -7.20 -9.15
C TYR A 48 -5.31 -7.38 -7.85
N LEU A 49 -4.05 -7.78 -7.97
CA LEU A 49 -3.13 -7.93 -6.85
C LEU A 49 -1.89 -7.08 -7.12
N VAL A 50 -1.58 -6.14 -6.24
CA VAL A 50 -0.32 -5.38 -6.27
C VAL A 50 0.67 -6.08 -5.36
N ALA A 51 1.76 -6.56 -5.95
CA ALA A 51 2.79 -7.33 -5.28
C ALA A 51 4.12 -6.58 -5.34
N LEU A 52 4.89 -6.67 -4.25
CA LEU A 52 6.27 -6.21 -4.17
C LEU A 52 7.20 -7.41 -4.09
N PHE A 53 8.17 -7.45 -4.99
CA PHE A 53 9.25 -8.44 -4.97
C PHE A 53 10.57 -7.76 -4.66
N ASP A 54 11.41 -8.38 -3.84
CA ASP A 54 12.77 -7.91 -3.58
C ASP A 54 13.74 -8.25 -4.74
N ASP A 55 15.00 -7.88 -4.59
CA ASP A 55 16.07 -8.15 -5.56
C ASP A 55 16.41 -9.64 -5.70
N GLN A 56 16.02 -10.47 -4.74
CA GLN A 56 16.05 -11.94 -4.86
C GLN A 56 14.76 -12.53 -5.45
N GLN A 57 13.86 -11.69 -5.97
CA GLN A 57 12.56 -12.09 -6.54
C GLN A 57 11.59 -12.73 -5.53
N ALA A 58 11.81 -12.53 -4.23
CA ALA A 58 10.92 -13.04 -3.20
C ALA A 58 9.76 -12.06 -2.95
N LEU A 59 8.54 -12.61 -2.81
CA LEU A 59 7.34 -11.83 -2.52
C LEU A 59 7.38 -11.31 -1.07
N VAL A 60 7.56 -9.99 -0.92
CA VAL A 60 7.67 -9.35 0.40
C VAL A 60 6.37 -8.73 0.88
N SER A 61 5.48 -8.36 -0.04
CA SER A 61 4.20 -7.74 0.30
C SER A 61 3.19 -7.84 -0.83
N VAL A 62 1.91 -8.06 -0.50
CA VAL A 62 0.80 -8.05 -1.46
C VAL A 62 -0.44 -7.37 -0.89
N CYS A 63 -1.15 -6.62 -1.73
CA CYS A 63 -2.45 -6.05 -1.44
C CYS A 63 -3.37 -6.22 -2.65
N GLY A 64 -4.55 -6.78 -2.44
CA GLY A 64 -5.58 -6.89 -3.46
C GLY A 64 -6.45 -5.65 -3.55
N TYR A 65 -7.01 -5.41 -4.74
CA TYR A 65 -8.08 -4.44 -4.91
C TYR A 65 -9.11 -4.87 -5.94
N ARG A 66 -10.33 -4.33 -5.80
CA ARG A 66 -11.44 -4.47 -6.75
C ARG A 66 -11.98 -3.10 -7.11
N LEU A 67 -12.53 -2.98 -8.32
CA LEU A 67 -13.05 -1.73 -8.86
C LEU A 67 -14.57 -1.72 -8.73
N ALA A 68 -15.14 -0.78 -7.99
CA ALA A 68 -16.59 -0.76 -7.76
C ALA A 68 -17.40 -0.56 -9.05
N LYS A 69 -16.81 0.07 -10.05
CA LYS A 69 -17.42 0.30 -11.37
C LYS A 69 -17.65 -0.99 -12.17
N ASP A 70 -16.81 -1.99 -11.97
CA ASP A 70 -16.78 -3.19 -12.80
C ASP A 70 -17.58 -4.35 -12.17
N GLU A 71 -17.70 -4.37 -10.83
CA GLU A 71 -18.39 -5.42 -10.10
C GLU A 71 -18.92 -4.95 -8.73
N PRO A 72 -19.84 -5.72 -8.10
CA PRO A 72 -20.15 -5.56 -6.68
C PRO A 72 -18.91 -5.77 -5.81
N LEU A 73 -18.77 -4.98 -4.75
CA LEU A 73 -17.67 -5.17 -3.80
C LEU A 73 -18.02 -6.31 -2.84
N PHE A 74 -17.02 -7.06 -2.37
CA PHE A 74 -17.27 -8.16 -1.43
C PHE A 74 -17.86 -7.64 -0.12
N LEU A 75 -17.34 -6.53 0.39
CA LEU A 75 -17.85 -5.93 1.63
C LEU A 75 -19.26 -5.34 1.51
N GLU A 76 -19.84 -5.21 0.30
CA GLU A 76 -21.25 -4.79 0.15
C GLU A 76 -22.21 -5.82 0.74
N GLN A 77 -21.76 -7.07 0.96
CA GLN A 77 -22.52 -8.08 1.71
C GLN A 77 -22.86 -7.65 3.14
N TYR A 78 -22.03 -6.81 3.77
CA TYR A 78 -22.31 -6.27 5.11
C TYR A 78 -23.24 -5.06 5.09
N LEU A 79 -23.44 -4.43 3.92
CA LEU A 79 -24.05 -3.11 3.81
C LEU A 79 -25.53 -3.22 3.42
N SER A 80 -26.36 -2.30 3.92
CA SER A 80 -27.77 -2.19 3.52
C SER A 80 -27.98 -1.43 2.20
N GLN A 81 -26.92 -0.82 1.67
CA GLN A 81 -26.93 0.01 0.48
C GLN A 81 -25.57 -0.03 -0.22
N PRO A 82 -25.47 0.34 -1.51
CA PRO A 82 -24.20 0.39 -2.23
C PRO A 82 -23.14 1.23 -1.51
N ALA A 83 -21.88 0.82 -1.61
CA ALA A 83 -20.79 1.40 -0.83
C ALA A 83 -20.61 2.91 -1.10
N GLU A 84 -20.75 3.35 -2.35
CA GLU A 84 -20.63 4.77 -2.71
C GLU A 84 -21.73 5.63 -2.10
N VAL A 85 -22.94 5.09 -1.89
CA VAL A 85 -24.06 5.80 -1.26
C VAL A 85 -23.82 5.94 0.24
N LEU A 86 -23.37 4.86 0.89
CA LEU A 86 -22.97 4.87 2.30
C LEU A 86 -21.85 5.89 2.55
N MET A 87 -20.80 5.82 1.74
CA MET A 87 -19.66 6.71 1.87
C MET A 87 -20.06 8.17 1.57
N SER A 88 -20.88 8.41 0.54
CA SER A 88 -21.32 9.77 0.21
C SER A 88 -22.07 10.43 1.36
N THR A 89 -22.92 9.65 2.03
CA THR A 89 -23.66 10.10 3.22
C THR A 89 -22.71 10.37 4.39
N HIS A 90 -21.77 9.46 4.66
CA HIS A 90 -20.83 9.58 5.77
C HIS A 90 -19.90 10.77 5.63
N PHE A 91 -19.32 10.98 4.44
CA PHE A 91 -18.37 12.07 4.16
C PHE A 91 -19.05 13.38 3.75
N GLN A 92 -20.38 13.39 3.64
CA GLN A 92 -21.17 14.57 3.21
C GLN A 92 -20.69 15.14 1.86
N GLN A 93 -20.28 14.25 0.95
CA GLN A 93 -19.75 14.59 -0.36
C GLN A 93 -20.21 13.54 -1.37
N HIS A 94 -20.47 13.94 -2.61
CA HIS A 94 -20.75 12.97 -3.66
C HIS A 94 -19.51 12.13 -4.00
N ILE A 95 -19.61 10.82 -3.81
CA ILE A 95 -18.60 9.83 -4.18
C ILE A 95 -19.16 9.01 -5.33
N SER A 96 -18.51 9.09 -6.49
CA SER A 96 -18.91 8.28 -7.64
C SER A 96 -18.42 6.85 -7.46
N ARG A 97 -19.26 5.87 -7.85
CA ARG A 97 -18.87 4.46 -7.92
C ARG A 97 -17.64 4.25 -8.82
N ASP A 98 -17.48 5.08 -9.86
CA ASP A 98 -16.33 5.05 -10.77
C ASP A 98 -15.00 5.42 -10.11
N SER A 99 -15.05 6.17 -9.01
CA SER A 99 -13.88 6.62 -8.26
C SER A 99 -13.56 5.76 -7.04
N LEU A 100 -14.37 4.72 -6.80
CA LEU A 100 -14.33 3.90 -5.60
C LEU A 100 -13.72 2.52 -5.86
N ILE A 101 -12.85 2.09 -4.95
CA ILE A 101 -12.27 0.76 -4.93
C ILE A 101 -12.46 0.07 -3.58
N GLU A 102 -12.45 -1.26 -3.59
CA GLU A 102 -12.28 -2.06 -2.37
C GLU A 102 -10.82 -2.49 -2.24
N PHE A 103 -10.21 -2.29 -1.06
CA PHE A 103 -8.94 -2.95 -0.71
C PHE A 103 -9.19 -4.20 0.13
N GLY A 104 -8.32 -5.20 -0.04
CA GLY A 104 -8.35 -6.40 0.81
C GLY A 104 -7.23 -7.38 0.50
N GLN A 105 -7.36 -8.59 1.05
CA GLN A 105 -6.37 -9.67 0.89
C GLN A 105 -4.93 -9.22 1.14
N LEU A 106 -4.78 -8.40 2.16
CA LEU A 106 -3.50 -7.83 2.52
C LEU A 106 -2.65 -8.89 3.20
N ALA A 107 -1.59 -9.32 2.54
CA ALA A 107 -0.69 -10.33 3.07
C ALA A 107 0.76 -9.84 3.06
N SER A 108 1.38 -9.95 4.23
CA SER A 108 2.75 -9.53 4.54
C SER A 108 3.05 -8.04 4.38
N PHE A 109 3.64 -7.50 5.44
CA PHE A 109 4.68 -6.50 5.34
C PHE A 109 5.86 -7.07 6.10
N SER A 110 6.95 -7.40 5.41
CA SER A 110 8.25 -7.36 6.09
C SER A 110 8.36 -6.00 6.80
N SER A 111 9.03 -5.98 7.96
CA SER A 111 9.03 -4.82 8.85
C SER A 111 9.40 -3.54 8.09
N GLY A 112 8.46 -2.59 8.00
CA GLY A 112 8.69 -1.29 7.36
C GLY A 112 8.21 -1.15 5.92
N MET A 113 7.72 -2.21 5.27
CA MET A 113 7.29 -2.14 3.85
C MET A 113 5.91 -1.56 3.61
N ALA A 114 5.06 -1.47 4.64
CA ALA A 114 3.69 -0.98 4.48
C ALA A 114 3.59 0.43 3.86
N PRO A 115 4.33 1.45 4.33
CA PRO A 115 4.27 2.78 3.72
C PRO A 115 4.73 2.79 2.27
N VAL A 116 5.73 1.99 1.91
CA VAL A 116 6.25 1.88 0.54
C VAL A 116 5.18 1.30 -0.38
N HIS A 117 4.60 0.18 0.03
CA HIS A 117 3.53 -0.49 -0.71
C HIS A 117 2.33 0.43 -0.88
N PHE A 118 1.75 0.94 0.21
CA PHE A 118 0.56 1.78 0.13
C PHE A 118 0.80 3.02 -0.72
N SER A 119 1.97 3.66 -0.61
CA SER A 119 2.27 4.83 -1.42
C SER A 119 2.33 4.49 -2.92
N ALA A 120 2.96 3.37 -3.30
CA ALA A 120 3.01 2.92 -4.70
C ALA A 120 1.61 2.62 -5.25
N MET A 121 0.78 1.92 -4.48
CA MET A 121 -0.60 1.63 -4.85
C MET A 121 -1.45 2.89 -4.99
N ILE A 122 -1.40 3.78 -4.00
CA ILE A 122 -2.20 4.99 -4.00
C ILE A 122 -1.83 5.86 -5.20
N HIS A 123 -0.54 6.00 -5.52
CA HIS A 123 -0.10 6.68 -6.74
C HIS A 123 -0.70 6.06 -8.00
N LEU A 124 -0.58 4.74 -8.17
CA LEU A 124 -1.10 4.02 -9.33
C LEU A 124 -2.62 4.19 -9.50
N LEU A 125 -3.36 4.19 -8.39
CA LEU A 125 -4.81 4.29 -8.40
C LEU A 125 -5.30 5.71 -8.66
N LEU A 126 -4.63 6.72 -8.09
CA LEU A 126 -4.93 8.12 -8.36
C LEU A 126 -4.67 8.48 -9.83
N GLU A 127 -3.61 7.95 -10.43
CA GLU A 127 -3.33 8.12 -11.87
C GLU A 127 -4.43 7.54 -12.77
N GLN A 128 -5.20 6.57 -12.26
CA GLN A 128 -6.32 5.94 -12.95
C GLN A 128 -7.67 6.59 -12.62
N GLY A 129 -7.70 7.67 -11.81
CA GLY A 129 -8.91 8.40 -11.44
C GLY A 129 -9.68 7.83 -10.25
N TYR A 130 -9.07 6.93 -9.47
CA TYR A 130 -9.66 6.44 -8.23
C TYR A 130 -9.23 7.33 -7.06
N HIS A 131 -10.20 7.81 -6.29
CA HIS A 131 -9.99 8.78 -5.21
C HIS A 131 -10.46 8.25 -3.85
N TRP A 132 -11.25 7.19 -3.83
CA TRP A 132 -11.87 6.68 -2.62
C TRP A 132 -11.62 5.19 -2.48
N CYS A 133 -11.39 4.76 -1.22
CA CYS A 133 -11.30 3.36 -0.89
C CYS A 133 -12.20 2.99 0.27
N ILE A 134 -12.65 1.74 0.25
CA ILE A 134 -13.35 1.07 1.35
C ILE A 134 -12.73 -0.31 1.55
N PHE A 135 -12.67 -0.78 2.79
CA PHE A 135 -12.01 -2.04 3.10
C PHE A 135 -12.44 -2.59 4.45
N THR A 136 -12.24 -3.89 4.64
CA THR A 136 -12.45 -4.55 5.92
C THR A 136 -11.11 -4.73 6.64
N ALA A 137 -10.94 -4.07 7.79
CA ALA A 137 -9.70 -4.09 8.54
C ALA A 137 -9.86 -4.75 9.92
N THR A 138 -8.90 -5.60 10.27
CA THR A 138 -8.71 -6.06 11.64
C THR A 138 -8.12 -4.94 12.51
N GLY A 139 -8.24 -5.06 13.83
CA GLY A 139 -7.65 -4.09 14.78
C GLY A 139 -6.17 -3.79 14.52
N PRO A 140 -5.30 -4.80 14.34
CA PRO A 140 -3.88 -4.58 14.02
C PRO A 140 -3.64 -3.80 12.71
N LEU A 141 -4.40 -4.10 11.64
CA LEU A 141 -4.31 -3.38 10.37
C LEU A 141 -4.76 -1.92 10.55
N TYR A 142 -5.90 -1.71 11.20
CA TYR A 142 -6.41 -0.36 11.48
C TYR A 142 -5.43 0.47 12.32
N ALA A 143 -4.81 -0.12 13.34
CA ALA A 143 -3.79 0.52 14.16
C ALA A 143 -2.53 0.87 13.35
N MET A 144 -2.11 -0.02 12.46
CA MET A 144 -0.98 0.24 11.55
C MET A 144 -1.27 1.44 10.64
N MET A 145 -2.47 1.51 10.03
CA MET A 145 -2.87 2.64 9.17
C MET A 145 -2.92 3.97 9.95
N ASN A 146 -3.44 3.96 11.18
CA ASN A 146 -3.43 5.14 12.06
C ASN A 146 -2.01 5.60 12.39
N ARG A 147 -1.10 4.67 12.71
CA ARG A 147 0.32 4.96 12.93
C ARG A 147 1.02 5.47 11.67
N MET A 148 0.46 5.22 10.48
CA MET A 148 0.91 5.82 9.22
C MET A 148 0.36 7.23 8.96
N GLY A 149 -0.59 7.70 9.78
CA GLY A 149 -1.23 8.99 9.61
C GLY A 149 -2.43 8.97 8.68
N LEU A 150 -2.77 7.81 8.09
CA LEU A 150 -3.87 7.65 7.13
C LEU A 150 -5.25 7.86 7.76
N LYS A 151 -5.39 7.56 9.06
CA LYS A 151 -6.60 7.78 9.87
C LYS A 151 -7.92 7.44 9.14
N PRO A 152 -8.09 6.20 8.66
CA PRO A 152 -9.32 5.80 7.98
C PRO A 152 -10.53 5.91 8.91
N HIS A 153 -11.70 6.21 8.34
CA HIS A 153 -12.96 6.32 9.05
C HIS A 153 -13.57 4.94 9.22
N SER A 154 -13.77 4.49 10.46
CA SER A 154 -14.52 3.25 10.76
C SER A 154 -16.01 3.51 10.55
N LEU A 155 -16.63 2.77 9.61
CA LEU A 155 -18.03 2.94 9.23
C LEU A 155 -18.97 2.03 10.03
N MET A 156 -18.62 0.73 10.11
CA MET A 156 -19.40 -0.28 10.82
C MET A 156 -18.59 -1.54 11.09
N ASP A 157 -19.13 -2.44 11.93
CA ASP A 157 -18.54 -3.76 12.15
C ASP A 157 -18.80 -4.66 10.92
N ALA A 158 -17.85 -5.52 10.57
CA ALA A 158 -18.02 -6.53 9.52
C ALA A 158 -18.56 -7.81 10.17
N ASP A 159 -19.88 -7.92 10.21
CA ASP A 159 -20.58 -9.02 10.88
C ASP A 159 -20.55 -10.29 10.01
N PRO A 160 -19.98 -11.42 10.51
CA PRO A 160 -19.88 -12.66 9.75
C PRO A 160 -21.23 -13.29 9.41
N THR A 161 -22.32 -12.92 10.08
CA THR A 161 -23.65 -13.49 9.80
C THR A 161 -24.17 -13.15 8.39
N TYR A 162 -23.60 -12.15 7.73
CA TYR A 162 -23.90 -11.78 6.34
C TYR A 162 -23.07 -12.57 5.32
N ILE A 163 -22.09 -13.35 5.75
CA ILE A 163 -21.17 -14.07 4.87
C ILE A 163 -21.47 -15.56 4.93
N ALA A 164 -21.84 -16.13 3.78
CA ALA A 164 -22.02 -17.57 3.65
C ALA A 164 -20.71 -18.29 3.98
N ASP A 165 -20.79 -19.37 4.75
CA ASP A 165 -19.66 -20.22 5.13
C ASP A 165 -18.48 -19.45 5.76
N ALA A 166 -18.77 -18.35 6.47
CA ALA A 166 -17.76 -17.45 7.05
C ALA A 166 -16.68 -18.20 7.83
N ASP A 167 -17.06 -19.09 8.74
CA ASP A 167 -16.11 -19.85 9.57
C ASP A 167 -15.29 -20.86 8.75
N ALA A 168 -15.90 -21.50 7.74
CA ALA A 168 -15.22 -22.49 6.92
C ALA A 168 -14.18 -21.85 5.98
N VAL A 169 -14.50 -20.68 5.41
CA VAL A 169 -13.63 -19.97 4.47
C VAL A 169 -12.61 -19.10 5.21
N TRP A 170 -13.04 -18.36 6.23
CA TRP A 170 -12.22 -17.34 6.90
C TRP A 170 -11.66 -17.79 8.24
N GLY A 171 -12.01 -18.99 8.72
CA GLY A 171 -11.53 -19.52 9.98
C GLY A 171 -11.80 -18.55 11.14
N SER A 172 -10.76 -18.25 11.90
CA SER A 172 -10.80 -17.32 13.04
C SER A 172 -10.68 -15.83 12.67
N TYR A 173 -10.72 -15.45 11.39
CA TYR A 173 -10.58 -14.05 10.97
C TYR A 173 -11.59 -13.13 11.67
N TYR A 174 -12.87 -13.52 11.72
CA TYR A 174 -13.93 -12.70 12.34
C TYR A 174 -13.84 -12.63 13.86
N HIS A 175 -13.09 -13.53 14.53
CA HIS A 175 -12.80 -13.38 15.97
C HIS A 175 -12.02 -12.09 16.26
N SER A 176 -11.32 -11.53 15.26
CA SER A 176 -10.64 -10.25 15.37
C SER A 176 -11.56 -9.02 15.35
N LYS A 177 -12.89 -9.24 15.19
CA LYS A 177 -13.92 -8.20 15.05
C LYS A 177 -13.54 -7.15 14.01
N PRO A 178 -13.32 -7.57 12.76
CA PRO A 178 -12.94 -6.65 11.69
C PRO A 178 -14.03 -5.61 11.46
N ARG A 179 -13.65 -4.44 10.94
CA ARG A 179 -14.54 -3.31 10.71
C ARG A 179 -14.42 -2.83 9.28
N VAL A 180 -15.55 -2.48 8.68
CA VAL A 180 -15.58 -1.75 7.41
C VAL A 180 -15.09 -0.33 7.69
N SER A 181 -14.04 0.08 6.98
CA SER A 181 -13.42 1.39 7.08
C SER A 181 -13.24 2.00 5.69
N ALA A 182 -13.20 3.32 5.60
CA ALA A 182 -13.04 4.03 4.34
C ALA A 182 -12.11 5.24 4.46
N GLY A 183 -11.61 5.73 3.33
CA GLY A 183 -10.78 6.92 3.27
C GLY A 183 -10.63 7.49 1.88
N ASN A 184 -10.11 8.73 1.83
CA ASN A 184 -9.73 9.41 0.60
C ASN A 184 -8.25 9.11 0.28
N LEU A 185 -7.99 8.76 -0.98
CA LEU A 185 -6.67 8.36 -1.46
C LEU A 185 -5.71 9.55 -1.61
N ASP A 186 -6.21 10.72 -2.02
CA ASP A 186 -5.41 11.96 -2.09
C ASP A 186 -4.86 12.35 -0.71
N ASP A 187 -5.73 12.36 0.31
CA ASP A 187 -5.36 12.64 1.69
C ASP A 187 -4.34 11.62 2.22
N GLY A 188 -4.58 10.33 1.91
CA GLY A 188 -3.68 9.25 2.27
C GLY A 188 -2.29 9.43 1.68
N LEU A 189 -2.21 9.81 0.40
CA LEU A 189 -0.95 10.06 -0.30
C LEU A 189 -0.21 11.25 0.31
N ALA A 190 -0.92 12.36 0.56
CA ALA A 190 -0.34 13.54 1.17
C ALA A 190 0.29 13.23 2.54
N MET A 191 -0.37 12.39 3.35
CA MET A 191 0.18 11.97 4.65
C MET A 191 1.40 11.08 4.54
N ILE A 192 1.40 10.10 3.63
CA ILE A 192 2.57 9.24 3.45
C ILE A 192 3.76 10.08 2.96
N ASN A 193 3.55 10.97 2.00
CA ASN A 193 4.60 11.85 1.48
C ASN A 193 5.16 12.79 2.55
N HIS A 194 4.30 13.38 3.38
CA HIS A 194 4.73 14.20 4.52
C HIS A 194 5.55 13.39 5.53
N ARG A 195 5.19 12.13 5.77
CA ARG A 195 5.94 11.26 6.67
C ARG A 195 7.31 10.89 6.11
N ILE A 196 7.38 10.53 4.83
CA ILE A 196 8.63 10.15 4.17
C ILE A 196 9.60 11.34 4.14
N SER A 197 9.12 12.56 3.85
CA SER A 197 9.97 13.76 3.87
C SER A 197 10.54 14.05 5.27
N ARG A 198 9.76 13.82 6.33
CA ARG A 198 10.25 13.92 7.72
C ARG A 198 11.31 12.86 8.07
N LEU A 199 11.14 11.62 7.64
CA LEU A 199 12.13 10.56 7.88
C LEU A 199 13.46 10.87 7.17
N ASN A 200 13.39 11.30 5.90
CA ASN A 200 14.60 11.67 5.15
C ASN A 200 15.35 12.84 5.79
N SER A 201 14.65 13.90 6.18
CA SER A 201 15.27 15.04 6.86
C SER A 201 15.88 14.69 8.22
N GLN A 202 15.36 13.68 8.93
CA GLN A 202 15.96 13.17 10.16
C GLN A 202 17.21 12.33 9.91
N ILE A 203 17.21 11.51 8.86
CA ILE A 203 18.38 10.72 8.44
C ILE A 203 19.50 11.65 8.00
N GLU A 204 19.22 12.63 7.13
CA GLU A 204 20.20 13.64 6.68
C GLU A 204 20.81 14.41 7.86
N ARG A 205 19.98 14.84 8.83
CA ARG A 205 20.47 15.47 10.07
C ARG A 205 21.36 14.53 10.88
N ARG A 206 20.97 13.26 11.04
CA ARG A 206 21.77 12.28 11.78
C ARG A 206 23.10 11.99 11.09
N ASP A 207 23.12 11.83 9.77
CA ASP A 207 24.33 11.57 9.01
C ASP A 207 25.25 12.80 8.99
N SER A 208 24.70 14.01 8.96
CA SER A 208 25.47 15.26 9.12
C SER A 208 26.10 15.43 10.52
N LEU A 209 25.47 14.85 11.56
CA LEU A 209 25.97 14.87 12.93
C LEU A 209 27.01 13.75 13.19
N ILE A 210 26.91 12.64 12.48
CA ILE A 210 27.84 11.49 12.60
C ILE A 210 29.06 11.65 11.69
N ASN A 211 28.96 12.39 10.58
CA ASN A 211 30.06 12.62 9.65
C ASN A 211 30.16 14.10 9.20
N PRO A 212 30.64 15.02 10.06
CA PRO A 212 30.72 16.45 9.75
C PRO A 212 31.72 16.82 8.64
N LEU A 213 32.52 15.87 8.14
CA LEU A 213 33.61 16.12 7.18
C LEU A 213 33.25 15.86 5.69
N SER A 214 32.03 15.39 5.37
CA SER A 214 31.62 15.17 3.98
C SER A 214 31.23 16.46 3.23
N LEU A 215 31.15 17.61 3.91
CA LEU A 215 30.77 18.90 3.32
C LEU A 215 31.95 19.82 2.94
N GLN A 216 33.21 19.38 3.04
CA GLN A 216 34.37 20.26 2.77
C GLN A 216 35.36 19.86 1.68
N ASN A 217 35.18 18.75 0.94
CA ASN A 217 36.12 18.42 -0.14
C ASN A 217 35.41 18.13 -1.47
N ILE A 218 35.01 19.20 -2.15
CA ILE A 218 35.04 19.25 -3.62
C ILE A 218 36.00 20.37 -4.00
N SER A 219 37.30 20.11 -3.83
CA SER A 219 38.33 20.88 -4.54
C SER A 219 38.30 20.43 -6.00
N LEU A 220 37.86 21.32 -6.89
CA LEU A 220 38.03 21.17 -8.33
C LEU A 220 39.52 20.89 -8.63
N PRO A 221 39.87 19.89 -9.46
CA PRO A 221 41.22 19.82 -9.99
C PRO A 221 41.45 21.01 -10.93
N GLN A 222 42.35 21.92 -10.57
CA GLN A 222 42.93 22.86 -11.53
C GLN A 222 43.73 22.05 -12.56
N LEU A 223 43.20 21.98 -13.79
CA LEU A 223 43.94 21.57 -14.97
C LEU A 223 45.08 22.57 -15.20
N SER A 224 46.33 22.12 -15.09
CA SER A 224 47.48 22.88 -15.59
C SER A 224 47.54 22.75 -17.11
N LEU A 225 47.51 23.88 -17.79
CA LEU A 225 47.77 23.98 -19.22
C LEU A 225 49.26 24.22 -19.43
N THR A 226 49.89 23.22 -20.07
CA THR A 226 50.96 23.33 -21.08
C THR A 226 52.34 23.87 -20.67
N ASP A 227 53.27 22.93 -20.46
CA ASP A 227 54.64 23.01 -20.97
C ASP A 227 54.66 22.42 -22.39
N VAL A 228 54.75 23.26 -23.43
CA VAL A 228 55.34 22.91 -24.75
C VAL A 228 55.86 24.20 -25.40
N GLU A 229 57.11 24.12 -25.91
CA GLU A 229 57.86 25.03 -26.80
C GLU A 229 58.74 26.12 -26.13
N LYS A 230 60.05 25.87 -25.93
CA LYS A 230 61.19 25.79 -26.89
C LYS A 230 61.76 27.15 -27.31
N ARG A 231 63.04 27.31 -26.93
CA ARG A 231 64.18 27.87 -27.69
C ARG A 231 64.33 29.40 -27.80
N SER A 232 65.56 29.79 -27.43
CA SER A 232 66.35 30.96 -27.85
C SER A 232 66.24 32.20 -26.99
#